data_AF-A0AAN9LLA2-F1
#
_entry.id   AF-A0AAN9LLA2-F1
#
_cell.length_a   1.000
_cell.length_b   1.000
_cell.length_c   1.000
_cell.angle_alpha   90.00
_cell.angle_beta   90.00
_cell.angle_gamma   90.00
#
_symmetry.space_group_name_H-M   'P 1'
#
loop_
_entity.id
_entity.type
_entity.pdbx_description
1 polymer ?
#
loop_
_entity_poly.entity_id
_entity_poly.type
_entity_poly.pdbx_seq_one_letter_code
_entity_poly.pdbx_strand_id
1 'polypeptide(L)'
;MLGRRENPREHEAMRKMKNEFMVNWDDLRTKETKRVLVLAATNRPFDLNEVVIRRMPRRLMVNLSNTPNRTKILKVILAQEELSPDVDLDAVATMTDGYSGSDLKNLCVTAAHRPIIEIIEKEKKECVATLAEGQPAPALSSSGDIRSLNMEDFKYAHQQR
;
A
#
# COMPACT_ATOMS: atom_id res chain seq x y z
N MET A 1 20.75 6.15 -8.66
CA MET A 1 22.02 5.52 -8.23
C MET A 1 22.60 4.57 -9.28
N LEU A 2 21.81 3.71 -9.94
CA LEU A 2 22.30 2.82 -11.02
C LEU A 2 21.95 3.29 -12.45
N GLY A 3 21.65 4.58 -12.60
CA GLY A 3 21.12 5.16 -13.83
C GLY A 3 22.14 5.28 -14.97
N ARG A 4 21.67 5.71 -16.15
CA ARG A 4 22.49 5.96 -17.36
C ARG A 4 23.72 6.82 -17.06
N ARG A 5 24.82 6.52 -17.79
CA ARG A 5 26.15 7.13 -17.61
C ARG A 5 26.24 8.59 -18.06
N GLU A 6 25.27 9.08 -18.81
CA GLU A 6 25.36 10.35 -19.55
C GLU A 6 24.81 11.55 -18.77
N ASN A 7 25.02 11.60 -17.46
CA ASN A 7 24.74 12.83 -16.70
C ASN A 7 26.07 13.52 -16.33
N PRO A 8 26.54 14.53 -17.09
CA PRO A 8 27.78 15.26 -16.78
C PRO A 8 27.72 16.01 -15.45
N ARG A 9 26.53 16.12 -14.83
CA ARG A 9 26.31 16.63 -13.46
C ARG A 9 26.36 15.55 -12.37
N GLU A 10 26.67 14.30 -12.69
CA GLU A 10 26.77 13.25 -11.69
C GLU A 10 28.01 13.48 -10.80
N HIS A 11 27.78 13.71 -9.51
CA HIS A 11 28.83 13.88 -8.51
C HIS A 11 29.81 12.70 -8.52
N GLU A 12 31.11 13.00 -8.47
CA GLU A 12 32.19 11.99 -8.48
C GLU A 12 32.02 10.91 -7.40
N ALA A 13 31.52 11.31 -6.21
CA ALA A 13 31.21 10.38 -5.12
C ALA A 13 30.18 9.29 -5.53
N MET A 14 29.14 9.67 -6.30
CA MET A 14 28.14 8.73 -6.79
C MET A 14 28.73 7.76 -7.81
N ARG A 15 29.61 8.25 -8.70
CA ARG A 15 30.33 7.42 -9.66
C ARG A 15 31.25 6.41 -8.96
N LYS A 16 32.00 6.84 -7.94
CA LYS A 16 32.85 5.95 -7.14
C LYS A 16 32.03 4.89 -6.43
N MET A 17 30.95 5.27 -5.75
CA MET A 17 30.03 4.33 -5.09
C MET A 17 29.44 3.31 -6.08
N LYS A 18 29.06 3.75 -7.29
CA LYS A 18 28.58 2.85 -8.34
C LYS A 18 29.65 1.86 -8.78
N ASN A 19 30.89 2.30 -9.00
CA ASN A 19 31.97 1.40 -9.40
C ASN A 19 32.27 0.34 -8.32
N GLU A 20 32.38 0.78 -7.05
CA GLU A 20 32.58 -0.12 -5.91
C GLU A 20 31.45 -1.15 -5.81
N PHE A 21 30.20 -0.73 -5.99
CA PHE A 21 29.06 -1.63 -6.00
C PHE A 21 29.18 -2.70 -7.09
N MET A 22 29.62 -2.32 -8.29
CA MET A 22 29.76 -3.25 -9.42
C MET A 22 30.90 -4.26 -9.21
N VAL A 23 32.02 -3.82 -8.62
CA VAL A 23 33.14 -4.71 -8.27
C VAL A 23 32.70 -5.73 -7.22
N ASN A 24 32.03 -5.27 -6.16
CA ASN A 24 31.51 -6.16 -5.13
C ASN A 24 30.47 -7.14 -5.68
N TRP A 25 29.59 -6.69 -6.59
CA TRP A 25 28.63 -7.58 -7.25
C TRP A 25 29.32 -8.73 -7.99
N ASP A 26 30.42 -8.45 -8.69
CA ASP A 26 31.15 -9.48 -9.44
C ASP A 26 31.88 -10.45 -8.48
N ASP A 27 32.40 -9.98 -7.35
CA ASP A 27 32.98 -10.82 -6.28
C ASP A 27 31.95 -11.76 -5.63
N LEU A 28 30.68 -11.38 -5.58
CA LEU A 28 29.61 -12.27 -5.10
C LEU A 28 29.38 -13.48 -6.01
N ARG A 29 29.82 -13.44 -7.27
CA ARG A 29 29.65 -14.55 -8.22
C ARG A 29 30.78 -15.57 -8.18
N THR A 30 31.94 -15.21 -7.62
CA THR A 30 33.17 -16.03 -7.69
C THR A 30 33.38 -16.92 -6.46
N LYS A 31 32.68 -16.66 -5.35
CA LYS A 31 32.84 -17.42 -4.10
C LYS A 31 31.95 -18.67 -4.09
N GLU A 32 32.54 -19.84 -4.32
CA GLU A 32 31.84 -21.13 -4.35
C GLU A 32 31.12 -21.50 -3.04
N THR A 33 31.56 -20.95 -1.91
CA THR A 33 31.04 -21.27 -0.57
C THR A 33 29.79 -20.48 -0.19
N LYS A 34 29.43 -19.41 -0.92
CA LYS A 34 28.27 -18.55 -0.59
C LYS A 34 27.42 -18.29 -1.84
N ARG A 35 26.19 -18.78 -1.83
CA ARG A 35 25.20 -18.48 -2.88
C ARG A 35 24.40 -17.24 -2.50
N VAL A 36 24.62 -16.15 -3.23
CA VAL A 36 23.90 -14.88 -3.03
C VAL A 36 22.96 -14.62 -4.21
N LEU A 37 21.71 -14.28 -3.92
CA LEU A 37 20.73 -13.83 -4.90
C LEU A 37 20.50 -12.33 -4.72
N VAL A 38 20.64 -11.56 -5.80
CA VAL A 38 20.33 -10.13 -5.78
C VAL A 38 18.98 -9.87 -6.43
N LEU A 39 18.08 -9.25 -5.68
CA LEU A 39 16.77 -8.81 -6.13
C LEU A 39 16.74 -7.28 -6.23
N ALA A 40 16.18 -6.75 -7.32
CA ALA A 40 16.02 -5.33 -7.53
C ALA A 40 14.60 -5.02 -8.01
N ALA A 41 14.06 -3.88 -7.57
CA ALA A 41 12.76 -3.36 -7.97
C ALA A 41 12.93 -1.92 -8.47
N THR A 42 12.29 -1.57 -9.58
CA THR A 42 12.31 -0.20 -10.13
C THR A 42 11.00 0.11 -10.85
N ASN A 43 10.52 1.34 -10.68
CA ASN A 43 9.40 1.89 -11.46
C ASN A 43 9.88 2.60 -12.74
N ARG A 44 11.21 2.67 -12.95
CA ARG A 44 11.83 3.33 -14.11
C ARG A 44 12.89 2.40 -14.74
N PRO A 45 12.48 1.31 -15.41
CA PRO A 45 13.42 0.34 -15.95
C PRO A 45 14.32 0.91 -17.07
N PHE A 46 13.83 1.91 -17.81
CA PHE A 46 14.54 2.55 -18.92
C PHE A 46 15.66 3.52 -18.50
N ASP A 47 15.64 3.95 -17.24
CA ASP A 47 16.64 4.83 -16.66
C ASP A 47 17.92 4.06 -16.26
N LEU A 48 17.85 2.72 -16.17
CA LEU A 48 18.96 1.88 -15.76
C LEU A 48 20.07 1.82 -16.83
N ASN A 49 21.31 1.75 -16.35
CA ASN A 49 22.46 1.57 -17.23
C ASN A 49 22.52 0.15 -17.79
N GLU A 50 22.93 0.01 -19.06
CA GLU A 50 23.11 -1.28 -19.73
C GLU A 50 24.05 -2.23 -18.97
N VAL A 51 25.09 -1.71 -18.31
CA VAL A 51 26.06 -2.50 -17.53
C VAL A 51 25.39 -3.22 -16.35
N VAL A 52 24.35 -2.61 -15.77
CA VAL A 52 23.55 -3.19 -14.67
C VAL A 52 22.54 -4.18 -15.23
N ILE A 53 21.87 -3.83 -16.34
CA ILE A 53 20.90 -4.69 -17.03
C ILE A 53 21.55 -6.02 -17.42
N ARG A 54 22.80 -6.01 -17.93
CA ARG A 54 23.55 -7.22 -18.27
C ARG A 54 23.81 -8.16 -17.08
N ARG A 55 23.83 -7.65 -15.85
CA ARG A 55 23.99 -8.44 -14.62
C ARG A 55 22.67 -8.95 -14.03
N MET A 56 21.53 -8.51 -14.57
CA MET A 56 20.18 -8.94 -14.17
C MET A 56 19.48 -9.62 -15.36
N PRO A 57 19.87 -10.87 -15.71
CA PRO A 57 19.34 -11.55 -16.90
C PRO A 57 17.84 -11.88 -16.77
N ARG A 58 17.34 -12.11 -15.55
CA ARG A 58 15.92 -12.34 -15.28
C ARG A 58 15.24 -11.02 -14.95
N ARG A 59 14.28 -10.62 -15.80
CA ARG A 59 13.49 -9.40 -15.64
C ARG A 59 12.02 -9.77 -15.71
N LEU A 60 11.27 -9.39 -14.68
CA LEU A 60 9.84 -9.65 -14.57
C LEU A 60 9.11 -8.31 -14.55
N MET A 61 8.23 -8.09 -15.53
CA MET A 61 7.33 -6.94 -15.51
C MET A 61 6.14 -7.28 -14.62
N VAL A 62 5.92 -6.46 -13.60
CA VAL A 62 4.77 -6.59 -12.70
C VAL A 62 3.72 -5.59 -13.15
N ASN A 63 2.62 -6.11 -13.72
CA ASN A 63 1.48 -5.29 -14.12
C ASN A 63 0.51 -5.10 -12.95
N LEU A 64 -0.46 -4.20 -13.12
CA LEU A 64 -1.58 -4.06 -12.20
C LEU A 64 -2.34 -5.39 -12.06
N SER A 65 -2.86 -5.63 -10.86
CA SER A 65 -3.67 -6.81 -10.57
C SER A 65 -4.99 -6.78 -11.34
N ASN A 66 -5.34 -7.94 -11.92
CA ASN A 66 -6.68 -8.19 -12.47
C ASN A 66 -7.72 -8.36 -11.35
N THR A 67 -9.00 -8.35 -11.70
CA THR A 67 -10.12 -8.52 -10.75
C THR A 67 -9.93 -9.70 -9.77
N PRO A 68 -9.65 -10.94 -10.19
CA PRO A 68 -9.52 -12.05 -9.24
C PRO A 68 -8.30 -11.90 -8.32
N ASN A 69 -7.21 -11.27 -8.76
CA ASN A 69 -6.08 -10.96 -7.89
C ASN A 69 -6.41 -9.82 -6.92
N ARG A 70 -7.20 -8.83 -7.34
CA ARG A 70 -7.70 -7.77 -6.44
C ARG A 70 -8.59 -8.34 -5.35
N THR A 71 -9.50 -9.27 -5.65
CA THR A 71 -10.29 -9.99 -4.63
C THR A 71 -9.38 -10.68 -3.63
N LYS A 72 -8.33 -11.38 -4.07
CA LYS A 72 -7.37 -12.03 -3.18
C LYS A 72 -6.62 -11.03 -2.30
N ILE A 73 -6.18 -9.90 -2.86
CA ILE A 73 -5.52 -8.84 -2.11
C ILE A 73 -6.47 -8.27 -1.05
N LEU A 74 -7.71 -7.98 -1.41
CA LEU A 74 -8.74 -7.50 -0.48
C LEU A 74 -8.98 -8.49 0.66
N LYS A 75 -9.05 -9.80 0.36
CA LYS A 75 -9.16 -10.85 1.38
C LYS A 75 -7.98 -10.87 2.35
N VAL A 76 -6.76 -10.61 1.88
CA VAL A 76 -5.59 -10.51 2.77
C VAL A 76 -5.62 -9.24 3.60
N ILE A 77 -5.97 -8.10 3.00
CA ILE A 77 -6.02 -6.81 3.70
C ILE A 77 -7.10 -6.83 4.79
N LEU A 78 -8.27 -7.38 4.50
CA LEU A 78 -9.43 -7.41 5.39
C LEU A 78 -9.49 -8.68 6.25
N ALA A 79 -8.42 -9.50 6.29
CA ALA A 79 -8.42 -10.79 6.99
C ALA A 79 -8.67 -10.69 8.50
N GLN A 80 -8.37 -9.54 9.11
CA GLN A 80 -8.54 -9.28 10.54
C GLN A 80 -9.70 -8.32 10.84
N GLU A 81 -10.44 -7.89 9.82
CA GLU A 81 -11.52 -6.91 9.96
C GLU A 81 -12.89 -7.61 10.09
N GLU A 82 -13.79 -7.02 10.86
CA GLU A 82 -15.17 -7.50 10.95
C GLU A 82 -15.98 -6.95 9.76
N LEU A 83 -16.31 -7.84 8.83
CA LEU A 83 -17.15 -7.54 7.67
C LEU A 83 -18.59 -7.95 7.92
N SER A 84 -19.52 -7.08 7.55
CA SER A 84 -20.94 -7.39 7.52
C SER A 84 -21.27 -8.37 6.37
N PRO A 85 -22.30 -9.23 6.51
CA PRO A 85 -22.65 -10.23 5.50
C PRO A 85 -23.06 -9.67 4.12
N ASP A 86 -23.32 -8.37 4.01
CA ASP A 86 -23.62 -7.69 2.75
C ASP A 86 -22.38 -7.34 1.91
N VAL A 87 -21.16 -7.54 2.46
CA VAL A 87 -19.92 -7.19 1.77
C VAL A 87 -19.57 -8.22 0.70
N ASP A 88 -19.68 -7.80 -0.56
CA ASP A 88 -19.20 -8.57 -1.72
C ASP A 88 -17.82 -8.06 -2.18
N LEU A 89 -16.76 -8.79 -1.82
CA LEU A 89 -15.39 -8.46 -2.22
C LEU A 89 -15.14 -8.57 -3.73
N ASP A 90 -15.91 -9.38 -4.46
CA ASP A 90 -15.79 -9.47 -5.92
C ASP A 90 -16.40 -8.24 -6.59
N ALA A 91 -17.49 -7.70 -6.04
CA ALA A 91 -18.04 -6.41 -6.46
C ALA A 91 -17.05 -5.26 -6.17
N VAL A 92 -16.42 -5.25 -4.99
CA VAL A 92 -15.37 -4.27 -4.64
C VAL A 92 -14.17 -4.38 -5.59
N ALA A 93 -13.72 -5.59 -5.91
CA ALA A 93 -12.64 -5.83 -6.86
C ALA A 93 -12.97 -5.37 -8.29
N THR A 94 -14.25 -5.43 -8.66
CA THR A 94 -14.74 -5.00 -9.98
C THR A 94 -14.78 -3.49 -10.11
N MET A 95 -15.25 -2.77 -9.08
CA MET A 95 -15.28 -1.28 -9.11
C MET A 95 -13.88 -0.65 -8.96
N THR A 96 -12.89 -1.38 -8.44
CA THR A 96 -11.52 -0.90 -8.21
C THR A 96 -10.58 -1.18 -9.38
N ASP A 97 -11.07 -1.08 -10.62
CA ASP A 97 -10.21 -1.31 -11.77
C ASP A 97 -9.09 -0.27 -11.90
N GLY A 98 -7.90 -0.74 -12.26
CA GLY A 98 -6.69 0.09 -12.30
C GLY A 98 -6.06 0.40 -10.93
N TYR A 99 -6.62 -0.09 -9.82
CA TYR A 99 -6.03 0.14 -8.49
C TYR A 99 -4.77 -0.70 -8.30
N SER A 100 -3.72 -0.07 -7.74
CA SER A 100 -2.55 -0.78 -7.21
C SER A 100 -2.86 -1.40 -5.85
N GLY A 101 -1.98 -2.27 -5.35
CA GLY A 101 -2.13 -2.85 -4.00
C GLY A 101 -2.16 -1.78 -2.89
N SER A 102 -1.41 -0.68 -3.05
CA SER A 102 -1.48 0.46 -2.14
C SER A 102 -2.81 1.21 -2.23
N ASP A 103 -3.37 1.37 -3.44
CA ASP A 103 -4.68 2.01 -3.60
C ASP A 103 -5.79 1.18 -2.94
N LEU A 104 -5.77 -0.15 -3.09
CA LEU A 104 -6.71 -1.05 -2.42
C LEU A 104 -6.60 -0.96 -0.89
N LYS A 105 -5.37 -0.90 -0.37
CA LYS A 105 -5.16 -0.70 1.07
C LYS A 105 -5.74 0.63 1.54
N ASN A 106 -5.49 1.71 0.81
CA ASN A 106 -6.01 3.03 1.15
C ASN A 106 -7.55 3.06 1.09
N LEU A 107 -8.15 2.39 0.10
CA LEU A 107 -9.61 2.22 0.03
C LEU A 107 -10.15 1.55 1.30
N CYS A 108 -9.56 0.43 1.73
CA CYS A 108 -9.98 -0.27 2.94
C CYS A 108 -9.81 0.60 4.19
N VAL A 109 -8.70 1.34 4.29
CA VAL A 109 -8.46 2.27 5.41
C VAL A 109 -9.52 3.37 5.44
N THR A 110 -9.82 4.00 4.30
CA THR A 110 -10.86 5.03 4.22
C THR A 110 -12.24 4.47 4.57
N ALA A 111 -12.56 3.26 4.13
CA ALA A 111 -13.80 2.58 4.51
C ALA A 111 -13.85 2.34 6.03
N ALA A 112 -12.76 1.88 6.63
CA ALA A 112 -12.66 1.62 8.07
C ALA A 112 -12.76 2.89 8.94
N HIS A 113 -12.35 4.04 8.41
CA HIS A 113 -12.49 5.31 9.12
C HIS A 113 -13.94 5.79 9.22
N ARG A 114 -14.84 5.37 8.33
CA ARG A 114 -16.21 5.89 8.31
C ARG A 114 -17.01 5.54 9.58
N PRO A 115 -17.06 4.28 10.05
CA PRO A 115 -17.68 3.95 11.34
C PRO A 115 -17.12 4.76 12.51
N ILE A 116 -15.81 5.00 12.51
CA ILE A 116 -15.12 5.78 13.57
C ILE A 116 -15.60 7.23 13.56
N ILE A 117 -15.70 7.85 12.38
CA ILE A 117 -16.18 9.22 12.23
C ILE A 117 -17.64 9.34 12.70
N GLU A 118 -18.49 8.37 12.34
CA GLU A 118 -19.91 8.34 12.75
C GLU A 118 -20.07 8.33 14.28
N ILE A 119 -19.23 7.56 15.00
CA ILE A 119 -19.19 7.53 16.46
C ILE A 119 -18.76 8.88 17.03
N ILE A 120 -17.66 9.45 16.54
CA ILE A 120 -17.16 10.74 17.01
C ILE A 120 -18.21 11.84 16.79
N GLU A 121 -18.93 11.82 15.67
CA GLU A 121 -20.02 12.76 15.41
C GLU A 121 -21.21 12.57 16.35
N LYS A 122 -21.55 11.32 16.67
CA LYS A 122 -22.61 10.99 17.64
C LYS A 122 -22.23 11.49 19.04
N GLU A 123 -21.02 11.21 19.50
CA GLU A 123 -20.53 11.69 20.81
C GLU A 123 -20.53 13.21 20.91
N LYS A 124 -20.15 13.91 19.85
CA LYS A 124 -20.22 15.37 19.80
C LYS A 124 -21.65 15.89 19.94
N LYS A 125 -22.60 15.27 19.23
CA LYS A 125 -24.03 15.64 19.32
C LYS A 125 -24.59 15.38 20.72
N GLU A 126 -24.27 14.23 21.31
CA GLU A 126 -24.70 13.86 22.65
C GLU A 126 -24.10 14.77 23.72
N CYS A 127 -22.79 15.09 23.65
CA CYS A 127 -22.15 16.06 24.53
C CYS A 127 -22.83 17.43 24.49
N VAL A 128 -23.15 17.93 23.28
CA VAL A 128 -23.82 19.22 23.11
C VAL A 128 -25.23 19.19 23.71
N ALA A 129 -25.96 18.08 23.56
CA ALA A 129 -27.29 17.91 24.15
C ALA A 129 -27.23 17.86 25.69
N THR A 130 -26.30 17.10 26.28
CA THR A 130 -26.16 16.99 27.75
C THR A 130 -25.73 18.31 28.39
N LEU A 131 -24.90 19.10 27.70
CA LEU A 131 -24.52 20.45 28.15
C LEU A 131 -25.71 21.41 28.16
N ALA A 132 -26.65 21.26 27.22
CA ALA A 132 -27.89 22.05 27.19
C ALA A 132 -28.85 21.65 28.33
N GLU A 133 -28.82 20.38 28.76
CA GLU A 133 -29.69 19.83 29.81
C GLU A 133 -29.08 19.83 31.23
N GLY A 134 -27.82 20.27 31.38
CA GLY A 134 -27.14 20.37 32.68
C GLY A 134 -26.76 19.02 33.32
N GLN A 135 -26.70 17.96 32.53
CA GLN A 135 -26.31 16.60 32.97
C GLN A 135 -24.81 16.34 32.80
N PRO A 136 -24.22 15.40 33.56
CA PRO A 136 -22.80 15.02 33.41
C PRO A 136 -22.51 14.47 32.00
N ALA A 137 -21.27 14.66 31.55
CA ALA A 137 -20.84 14.25 30.21
C ALA A 137 -21.03 12.74 29.98
N PRO A 138 -21.49 12.33 28.79
CA PRO A 138 -21.70 10.93 28.46
C PRO A 138 -20.37 10.14 28.47
N ALA A 139 -20.46 8.84 28.73
CA ALA A 139 -19.31 7.95 28.64
C ALA A 139 -18.80 7.87 27.19
N LEU A 140 -17.48 7.92 27.01
CA LEU A 140 -16.86 7.75 25.69
C LEU A 140 -17.07 6.33 25.18
N SER A 141 -17.29 6.22 23.88
CA SER A 141 -17.46 4.98 23.16
C SER A 141 -16.15 4.18 23.16
N SER A 142 -16.28 2.87 23.31
CA SER A 142 -15.18 1.93 23.32
C SER A 142 -14.96 1.33 21.93
N SER A 143 -13.87 0.57 21.76
CA SER A 143 -13.61 -0.18 20.52
C SER A 143 -14.72 -1.19 20.18
N GLY A 144 -15.54 -1.62 21.14
CA GLY A 144 -16.65 -2.55 20.91
C GLY A 144 -17.90 -1.90 20.33
N ASP A 145 -17.97 -0.57 20.30
CA ASP A 145 -19.11 0.18 19.76
C ASP A 145 -18.96 0.45 18.25
N ILE A 146 -17.80 0.11 17.68
CA ILE A 146 -17.51 0.24 16.25
C ILE A 146 -18.30 -0.83 15.50
N ARG A 147 -19.26 -0.39 14.67
CA ARG A 147 -20.00 -1.28 13.77
C ARG A 147 -19.06 -1.93 12.75
N SER A 148 -19.43 -3.14 12.31
CA SER A 148 -18.74 -3.82 11.21
C SER A 148 -18.81 -3.04 9.89
N LEU A 149 -17.84 -3.31 9.01
CA LEU A 149 -17.76 -2.69 7.69
C LEU A 149 -18.81 -3.26 6.76
N ASN A 150 -19.56 -2.37 6.11
CA ASN A 150 -20.61 -2.74 5.16
C ASN A 150 -20.25 -2.30 3.73
N MET A 151 -21.09 -2.68 2.76
CA MET A 151 -20.81 -2.38 1.35
C MET A 151 -20.89 -0.87 1.04
N GLU A 152 -21.63 -0.09 1.82
CA GLU A 152 -21.72 1.36 1.64
C GLU A 152 -20.43 2.09 2.03
N ASP A 153 -19.70 1.57 3.03
CA ASP A 153 -18.41 2.12 3.43
C ASP A 153 -17.40 2.04 2.28
N PHE A 154 -17.35 0.91 1.58
CA PHE A 154 -16.49 0.74 0.41
C PHE A 154 -16.92 1.62 -0.77
N LYS A 155 -18.23 1.74 -1.02
CA LYS A 155 -18.75 2.64 -2.07
C LYS A 155 -18.42 4.10 -1.79
N TYR A 156 -18.59 4.53 -0.54
CA TYR A 156 -18.21 5.87 -0.12
C TYR A 156 -16.71 6.10 -0.25
N ALA A 157 -15.88 5.17 0.23
CA ALA A 157 -14.43 5.26 0.12
C ALA A 157 -13.96 5.36 -1.34
N HIS A 158 -14.65 4.68 -2.27
CA HIS A 158 -14.35 4.76 -3.70
C HIS A 158 -14.67 6.13 -4.32
N GLN A 159 -15.74 6.79 -3.84
CA GLN A 159 -16.14 8.13 -4.30
C GLN A 159 -15.25 9.26 -3.78
N GLN A 160 -14.51 9.02 -2.69
CA GLN A 160 -13.60 9.99 -2.07
C GLN A 160 -12.21 10.04 -2.73
N ARG A 161 -12.03 9.36 -3.86
CA ARG A 161 -10.74 9.29 -4.58
C ARG A 161 -10.59 10.40 -5.62
#